data_AF-A0A6J8B793-F1
#
_entry.id   AF-A0A6J8B793-F1
#
_cell.length_a   1.000
_cell.length_b   1.000
_cell.length_c   1.000
_cell.angle_alpha   90.00
_cell.angle_beta   90.00
_cell.angle_gamma   90.00
#
_symmetry.space_group_name_H-M   'P 1'
#
loop_
_entity.id
_entity.type
_entity.pdbx_description
1 polymer ?
#
loop_
_entity_poly.entity_id
_entity_poly.type
_entity_poly.pdbx_seq_one_letter_code
_entity_poly.pdbx_strand_id
1 'polypeptide(L)'
;MANYCINLTSLNVNGFGNDFKHKSMFLWLKKFQSDIIFLQETHSIELYETIWKREWGGDIYFSHGEKNSRGVAILFNSSTDYILKEKIADENGRYLILTVEIDNTDFVFVNYYAPTKNFENEQIGYIEKIKILLNEKLYQNLVLGGDLNTVLNPILDKMGGSKYNTPVKYTSKLEDFIEEFALCDIWRTKNVDSRLYTWRQRTPLIQCRLDFWLISNFLSSSVTKTSIVPSIKSDHSLIKLTLSGENFSERGPGFWKFNSGLLTDRDYVDIVKNTLSECDNKYHNLENKTLKWDTIKNTCIEKMESIIKMWRIRNLSLIGKIVILKSLAISKLIYVISSTHVPRSFVIKIQRDINSFLWNGSTPKVKSEVIQKSPSEGGLKAPNFEVQLLSFRIMWVKRFLSEHDSKWKHVSKAFFSLFDLEDLLISRCEFEFLNLKAPLFYIEVSSAWKRFKGIFIPLNAFHVRKEFIWFNPFIKVDRTSIFYRSWYMKGIRFINDIVDDKGEFLSHDAINKKYNLNVTFVDILSIKLAIPRD
;
A
#
# COMPACT_ATOMS: atom_id res chain seq x y z
N MET A 1 -17.65 20.51 14.59
CA MET A 1 -17.24 19.85 15.85
C MET A 1 -16.94 18.41 15.49
N ALA A 2 -15.91 17.78 16.05
CA ALA A 2 -15.63 16.37 15.74
C ALA A 2 -16.80 15.50 16.22
N ASN A 3 -17.25 14.55 15.41
CA ASN A 3 -18.37 13.67 15.76
C ASN A 3 -17.92 12.50 16.64
N TYR A 4 -16.66 12.09 16.55
CA TYR A 4 -16.03 11.18 17.50
C TYR A 4 -14.67 11.71 17.92
N CYS A 5 -14.27 11.40 19.16
CA CYS A 5 -12.92 11.61 19.67
C CYS A 5 -12.52 10.42 20.56
N ILE A 6 -11.58 9.60 20.08
CA ILE A 6 -11.20 8.34 20.71
C ILE A 6 -9.69 8.34 21.00
N ASN A 7 -9.34 8.14 22.27
CA ASN A 7 -7.98 7.95 22.74
C ASN A 7 -7.70 6.47 22.98
N LEU A 8 -6.77 5.94 22.20
CA LEU A 8 -6.35 4.54 22.25
C LEU A 8 -4.94 4.43 22.81
N THR A 9 -4.73 3.38 23.61
CA THR A 9 -3.40 2.96 24.04
C THR A 9 -3.21 1.46 23.87
N SER A 10 -1.97 1.05 23.61
CA SER A 10 -1.61 -0.36 23.53
C SER A 10 -0.32 -0.62 24.28
N LEU A 11 -0.26 -1.73 25.00
CA LEU A 11 0.92 -2.15 25.77
C LEU A 11 0.98 -3.68 25.92
N ASN A 12 2.10 -4.27 25.53
CA ASN A 12 2.48 -5.60 25.99
C ASN A 12 2.92 -5.52 27.46
N VAL A 13 2.18 -6.18 28.35
CA VAL A 13 2.38 -6.07 29.80
C VAL A 13 3.33 -7.13 30.37
N ASN A 14 3.71 -8.13 29.57
CA ASN A 14 4.61 -9.22 29.96
C ASN A 14 4.15 -9.89 31.27
N GLY A 15 2.88 -10.31 31.30
CA GLY A 15 2.21 -10.97 32.41
C GLY A 15 1.67 -10.05 33.50
N PHE A 16 0.39 -10.26 33.86
CA PHE A 16 -0.27 -9.67 35.04
C PHE A 16 -0.37 -10.59 36.26
N GLY A 17 0.23 -11.79 36.21
CA GLY A 17 0.07 -12.83 37.23
C GLY A 17 0.56 -12.50 38.66
N ASN A 18 1.11 -11.31 38.89
CA ASN A 18 1.44 -10.81 40.23
C ASN A 18 0.45 -9.69 40.61
N ASP A 19 -0.25 -9.85 41.74
CA ASP A 19 -1.25 -8.91 42.25
C ASP A 19 -0.76 -7.47 42.34
N PHE A 20 0.47 -7.30 42.82
CA PHE A 20 1.08 -5.98 42.92
C PHE A 20 1.40 -5.38 41.53
N LYS A 21 1.76 -6.22 40.55
CA LYS A 21 2.05 -5.76 39.18
C LYS A 21 0.79 -5.27 38.49
N HIS A 22 -0.29 -6.06 38.44
CA HIS A 22 -1.50 -5.65 37.70
C HIS A 22 -2.16 -4.41 38.32
N LYS A 23 -2.27 -4.32 39.66
CA LYS A 23 -2.79 -3.13 40.34
C LYS A 23 -1.99 -1.87 40.03
N SER A 24 -0.67 -1.96 40.11
CA SER A 24 0.21 -0.84 39.75
C SER A 24 0.05 -0.42 38.30
N MET A 25 -0.08 -1.40 37.40
CA MET A 25 -0.25 -1.16 35.96
C MET A 25 -1.61 -0.52 35.66
N PHE A 26 -2.71 -0.99 36.26
CA PHE A 26 -4.03 -0.36 36.12
C PHE A 26 -4.02 1.09 36.60
N LEU A 27 -3.42 1.36 37.78
CA LEU A 27 -3.26 2.73 38.27
C LEU A 27 -2.43 3.61 37.34
N TRP A 28 -1.37 3.06 36.75
CA TRP A 28 -0.55 3.78 35.78
C TRP A 28 -1.29 4.03 34.46
N LEU A 29 -2.03 3.04 33.95
CA LEU A 29 -2.83 3.14 32.74
C LEU A 29 -3.95 4.19 32.87
N LYS A 30 -4.61 4.27 34.03
CA LYS A 30 -5.63 5.28 34.33
C LYS A 30 -5.13 6.73 34.17
N LYS A 31 -3.84 6.99 34.37
CA LYS A 31 -3.24 8.33 34.18
C LYS A 31 -3.30 8.83 32.74
N PHE A 32 -3.41 7.93 31.76
CA PHE A 32 -3.46 8.30 30.35
C PHE A 32 -4.87 8.69 29.88
N GLN A 33 -5.90 8.47 30.69
CA GLN A 33 -7.30 8.78 30.40
C GLN A 33 -7.70 8.33 28.98
N SER A 34 -7.30 7.12 28.63
CA SER A 34 -7.59 6.53 27.32
C SER A 34 -8.97 5.89 27.35
N ASP A 35 -9.73 6.07 26.28
CA ASP A 35 -11.08 5.55 26.14
C ASP A 35 -11.04 4.03 25.94
N ILE A 36 -10.03 3.56 25.22
CA ILE A 36 -9.82 2.14 24.87
C ILE A 36 -8.34 1.76 25.08
N ILE A 37 -8.09 0.61 25.69
CA ILE A 37 -6.74 0.11 26.00
C ILE A 37 -6.58 -1.33 25.52
N PHE A 38 -5.56 -1.58 24.70
CA PHE A 38 -5.17 -2.92 24.24
C PHE A 38 -4.03 -3.43 25.10
N LEU A 39 -4.19 -4.62 25.68
CA LEU A 39 -3.15 -5.29 26.45
C LEU A 39 -2.77 -6.61 25.79
N GLN A 40 -1.47 -6.89 25.69
CA GLN A 40 -0.90 -8.16 25.21
C GLN A 40 -0.10 -8.84 26.32
N GLU A 41 0.07 -10.16 26.23
CA GLU A 41 0.68 -11.00 27.28
C GLU A 41 0.05 -10.77 28.65
N THR A 42 -1.28 -10.72 28.71
CA THR A 42 -1.99 -10.54 29.98
C THR A 42 -1.79 -11.72 30.93
N HIS A 43 -1.57 -12.93 30.40
CA HIS A 43 -1.59 -14.19 31.15
C HIS A 43 -2.91 -14.36 31.92
N SER A 44 -3.98 -13.82 31.34
CA SER A 44 -5.32 -13.86 31.92
C SER A 44 -5.92 -15.26 31.79
N ILE A 45 -6.66 -15.67 32.81
CA ILE A 45 -7.51 -16.86 32.85
C ILE A 45 -8.91 -16.44 33.32
N GLU A 46 -9.92 -17.24 33.01
CA GLU A 46 -11.33 -16.94 33.30
C GLU A 46 -11.59 -16.59 34.77
N LEU A 47 -10.87 -17.25 35.69
CA LEU A 47 -10.97 -17.01 37.13
C LEU A 47 -10.73 -15.55 37.53
N TYR A 48 -9.88 -14.82 36.79
CA TYR A 48 -9.50 -13.45 37.13
C TYR A 48 -10.42 -12.39 36.52
N GLU A 49 -11.31 -12.75 35.60
CA GLU A 49 -12.13 -11.76 34.87
C GLU A 49 -12.92 -10.84 35.81
N THR A 50 -13.63 -11.44 36.77
CA THR A 50 -14.53 -10.70 37.68
C THR A 50 -13.72 -9.73 38.55
N ILE A 51 -12.55 -10.17 39.02
CA ILE A 51 -11.67 -9.36 39.87
C ILE A 51 -11.11 -8.20 39.05
N TRP A 52 -10.55 -8.48 37.87
CA TRP A 52 -9.92 -7.45 37.05
C TRP A 52 -10.91 -6.44 36.50
N LYS A 53 -12.13 -6.86 36.11
CA LYS A 53 -13.21 -5.94 35.73
C LYS A 53 -13.57 -5.01 36.88
N ARG A 54 -13.70 -5.53 38.10
CA ARG A 54 -13.98 -4.73 39.31
C ARG A 54 -12.86 -3.73 39.62
N GLU A 55 -11.60 -4.15 39.54
CA GLU A 55 -10.46 -3.29 39.84
C GLU A 55 -10.23 -2.21 38.77
N TRP A 56 -10.46 -2.56 37.50
CA TRP A 56 -10.44 -1.60 36.41
C TRP A 56 -11.58 -0.59 36.54
N GLY A 57 -12.77 -1.06 36.89
CA GLY A 57 -13.96 -0.23 37.08
C GLY A 57 -14.70 0.07 35.78
N GLY A 58 -14.44 -0.69 34.71
CA GLY A 58 -15.08 -0.61 33.40
C GLY A 58 -15.04 -1.96 32.71
N ASP A 59 -15.52 -2.03 31.47
CA ASP A 59 -15.57 -3.29 30.74
C ASP A 59 -14.20 -3.77 30.30
N ILE A 60 -14.01 -5.09 30.38
CA ILE A 60 -12.84 -5.77 29.85
C ILE A 60 -13.28 -6.99 29.06
N TYR A 61 -12.86 -7.04 27.80
CA TYR A 61 -13.04 -8.20 26.95
C TYR A 61 -11.72 -8.96 26.84
N PHE A 62 -11.79 -10.28 27.01
CA PHE A 62 -10.63 -11.15 27.00
C PHE A 62 -10.65 -12.13 25.83
N SER A 63 -9.45 -12.47 25.36
CA SER A 63 -9.10 -13.72 24.72
C SER A 63 -7.98 -14.31 25.58
N HIS A 64 -8.32 -15.35 26.35
CA HIS A 64 -7.44 -15.91 27.37
C HIS A 64 -6.30 -16.73 26.76
N GLY A 65 -5.16 -16.70 27.43
CA GLY A 65 -4.01 -17.54 27.12
C GLY A 65 -3.89 -18.67 28.14
N GLU A 66 -2.68 -19.20 28.28
CA GLU A 66 -2.36 -20.09 29.39
C GLU A 66 -1.91 -19.27 30.61
N LYS A 67 -1.88 -19.90 31.79
CA LYS A 67 -1.57 -19.24 33.07
C LYS A 67 -0.28 -18.40 33.09
N ASN A 68 0.70 -18.73 32.25
CA ASN A 68 1.99 -18.04 32.17
C ASN A 68 2.37 -17.63 30.73
N SER A 69 1.43 -17.66 29.79
CA SER A 69 1.75 -17.32 28.41
C SER A 69 0.54 -16.73 27.69
N ARG A 70 0.79 -15.75 26.81
CA ARG A 70 -0.21 -15.21 25.87
C ARG A 70 -1.39 -14.53 26.60
N GLY A 71 -2.49 -14.34 25.89
CA GLY A 71 -3.69 -13.69 26.37
C GLY A 71 -3.69 -12.20 26.02
N VAL A 72 -4.76 -11.76 25.39
CA VAL A 72 -4.97 -10.35 25.02
C VAL A 72 -6.27 -9.85 25.63
N ALA A 73 -6.32 -8.55 25.94
CA ALA A 73 -7.51 -7.91 26.49
C ALA A 73 -7.73 -6.53 25.86
N ILE A 74 -8.99 -6.16 25.69
CA ILE A 74 -9.41 -4.81 25.32
C ILE A 74 -10.25 -4.24 26.47
N LEU A 75 -9.79 -3.15 27.05
CA LEU A 75 -10.41 -2.49 28.19
C LEU A 75 -11.06 -1.19 27.72
N PHE A 76 -12.25 -0.90 28.24
CA PHE A 76 -12.96 0.36 28.03
C PHE A 76 -12.96 1.16 29.32
N ASN A 77 -12.73 2.47 29.22
CA ASN A 77 -12.93 3.36 30.36
C ASN A 77 -14.43 3.43 30.71
N SER A 78 -14.76 3.59 31.99
CA SER A 78 -16.15 3.69 32.45
C SER A 78 -16.88 4.92 31.92
N SER A 79 -16.14 5.93 31.47
CA SER A 79 -16.68 7.12 30.80
C SER A 79 -16.90 6.95 29.30
N THR A 80 -16.43 5.86 28.69
CA THR A 80 -16.56 5.63 27.26
C THR A 80 -17.97 5.09 26.96
N ASP A 81 -18.75 5.84 26.20
CA ASP A 81 -20.04 5.36 25.67
C ASP A 81 -19.81 4.60 24.37
N TYR A 82 -20.33 3.37 24.29
CA TYR A 82 -20.13 2.50 23.13
C TYR A 82 -21.17 1.38 23.08
N ILE A 83 -21.41 0.84 21.89
CA ILE A 83 -22.24 -0.34 21.67
C ILE A 83 -21.39 -1.45 21.07
N LEU A 84 -21.22 -2.56 21.79
CA LEU A 84 -20.57 -3.75 21.25
C LEU A 84 -21.52 -4.46 20.27
N LYS A 85 -21.10 -4.58 19.01
CA LYS A 85 -21.83 -5.30 17.95
C LYS A 85 -21.36 -6.74 17.77
N GLU A 86 -20.06 -6.99 17.90
CA GLU A 86 -19.47 -8.30 17.67
C GLU A 86 -18.19 -8.49 18.48
N LYS A 87 -17.96 -9.70 18.98
CA LYS A 87 -16.71 -10.12 19.64
C LYS A 87 -16.22 -11.42 18.99
N ILE A 88 -14.97 -11.43 18.52
CA ILE A 88 -14.27 -12.62 18.05
C ILE A 88 -12.98 -12.76 18.86
N ALA A 89 -12.87 -13.83 19.64
CA ALA A 89 -11.73 -14.11 20.49
C ALA A 89 -10.98 -15.35 19.98
N ASP A 90 -9.65 -15.27 19.95
CA ASP A 90 -8.80 -16.43 19.69
C ASP A 90 -8.81 -17.40 20.89
N GLU A 91 -8.81 -18.70 20.61
CA GLU A 91 -8.73 -19.74 21.63
C GLU A 91 -7.36 -19.82 22.32
N ASN A 92 -6.30 -19.31 21.66
CA ASN A 92 -4.93 -19.35 22.17
C ASN A 92 -4.46 -18.01 22.76
N GLY A 93 -5.35 -17.02 22.88
CA GLY A 93 -5.00 -15.73 23.46
C GLY A 93 -4.11 -14.86 22.58
N ARG A 94 -4.13 -15.03 21.25
CA ARG A 94 -3.28 -14.25 20.31
C ARG A 94 -3.97 -13.04 19.71
N TYR A 95 -5.28 -13.06 19.53
CA TYR A 95 -6.00 -11.89 19.03
C TYR A 95 -7.39 -11.77 19.64
N LEU A 96 -7.87 -10.53 19.70
CA LEU A 96 -9.25 -10.19 20.07
C LEU A 96 -9.73 -9.10 19.11
N ILE A 97 -10.84 -9.38 18.43
CA ILE A 97 -11.47 -8.47 17.48
C ILE A 97 -12.81 -8.05 18.07
N LEU A 98 -13.03 -6.75 18.20
CA LEU A 98 -14.31 -6.17 18.61
C LEU A 98 -14.83 -5.25 17.51
N THR A 99 -16.07 -5.45 17.10
CA THR A 99 -16.81 -4.49 16.28
C THR A 99 -17.66 -3.65 17.22
N VAL A 100 -17.42 -2.34 17.25
CA VAL A 100 -17.97 -1.42 18.23
C VAL A 100 -18.48 -0.16 17.55
N GLU A 101 -19.66 0.30 17.94
CA GLU A 101 -20.17 1.61 17.55
C GLU A 101 -19.84 2.64 18.65
N ILE A 102 -19.22 3.76 18.26
CA ILE A 102 -18.91 4.90 19.12
C ILE A 102 -19.37 6.15 18.37
N ASP A 103 -20.20 6.99 19.00
CA ASP A 103 -20.77 8.21 18.41
C ASP A 103 -21.40 7.99 17.01
N ASN A 104 -22.21 6.92 16.88
CA ASN A 104 -22.83 6.46 15.63
C ASN A 104 -21.82 6.08 14.51
N THR A 105 -20.58 5.75 14.88
CA THR A 105 -19.54 5.32 13.94
C THR A 105 -19.03 3.93 14.30
N ASP A 106 -19.07 3.03 13.31
CA ASP A 106 -18.55 1.68 13.46
C ASP A 106 -17.03 1.60 13.30
N PHE A 107 -16.40 1.03 14.33
CA PHE A 107 -14.98 0.69 14.41
C PHE A 107 -14.78 -0.81 14.58
N VAL A 108 -13.72 -1.31 13.96
CA VAL A 108 -13.22 -2.67 14.15
C VAL A 108 -11.87 -2.58 14.85
N PHE A 109 -11.85 -2.94 16.12
CA PHE A 109 -10.66 -2.94 16.95
C PHE A 109 -10.05 -4.33 16.96
N VAL A 110 -8.78 -4.44 16.53
CA VAL A 110 -8.05 -5.71 16.48
C VAL A 110 -6.85 -5.60 17.41
N ASN A 111 -6.94 -6.19 18.59
CA ASN A 111 -5.78 -6.36 19.46
C ASN A 111 -5.07 -7.65 19.08
N TYR A 112 -3.84 -7.55 18.57
CA TYR A 112 -3.07 -8.69 18.08
C TYR A 112 -1.72 -8.80 18.80
N TYR A 113 -1.42 -10.02 19.26
CA TYR A 113 -0.15 -10.45 19.78
C TYR A 113 0.39 -11.57 18.88
N ALA A 114 1.30 -11.23 17.99
CA ALA A 114 1.91 -12.20 17.09
C ALA A 114 2.78 -13.20 17.86
N PRO A 115 2.87 -14.46 17.43
CA PRO A 115 3.88 -15.39 17.93
C PRO A 115 5.30 -14.81 17.83
N THR A 116 6.21 -15.32 18.65
CA THR A 116 7.60 -14.83 18.64
C THR A 116 8.30 -15.24 17.35
N LYS A 117 9.33 -14.48 16.95
CA LYS A 117 10.10 -14.65 15.71
C LYS A 117 10.66 -16.05 15.43
N ASN A 118 10.77 -16.91 16.45
CA ASN A 118 11.25 -18.29 16.29
C ASN A 118 10.18 -19.22 15.69
N PHE A 119 8.93 -18.77 15.62
CA PHE A 119 7.78 -19.53 15.13
C PHE A 119 7.16 -18.85 13.90
N GLU A 120 7.98 -18.53 12.90
CA GLU A 120 7.57 -17.78 11.70
C GLU A 120 6.36 -18.38 10.98
N ASN A 121 6.28 -19.71 10.85
CA ASN A 121 5.12 -20.38 10.24
C ASN A 121 3.83 -20.18 11.05
N GLU A 122 3.94 -20.16 12.38
CA GLU A 122 2.81 -19.86 13.26
C GLU A 122 2.39 -18.40 13.10
N GLN A 123 3.35 -17.47 13.00
CA GLN A 123 3.06 -16.05 12.73
C GLN A 123 2.27 -15.87 11.42
N ILE A 124 2.71 -16.54 10.35
CA ILE A 124 2.02 -16.54 9.06
C ILE A 124 0.61 -17.14 9.19
N GLY A 125 0.46 -18.25 9.91
CA GLY A 125 -0.84 -18.88 10.15
C GLY A 125 -1.85 -17.95 10.84
N TYR A 126 -1.42 -17.18 11.84
CA TYR A 126 -2.31 -16.24 12.54
C TYR A 126 -2.69 -15.04 11.69
N ILE A 127 -1.76 -14.45 10.92
CA ILE A 127 -2.11 -13.30 10.08
C ILE A 127 -3.07 -13.68 8.94
N GLU A 128 -2.92 -14.88 8.35
CA GLU A 128 -3.86 -15.41 7.36
C GLU A 128 -5.25 -15.69 7.96
N LYS A 129 -5.31 -16.20 9.21
CA LYS A 129 -6.59 -16.34 9.94
C LYS A 129 -7.27 -14.99 10.16
N ILE A 130 -6.53 -13.99 10.66
CA ILE A 130 -7.05 -12.63 10.87
C ILE A 130 -7.53 -12.03 9.54
N LYS A 131 -6.78 -12.22 8.45
CA LYS A 131 -7.19 -11.82 7.10
C LYS A 131 -8.55 -12.39 6.70
N ILE A 132 -8.77 -13.69 6.89
CA ILE A 132 -10.06 -14.32 6.56
C ILE A 132 -11.20 -13.69 7.39
N LEU A 133 -10.99 -13.52 8.70
CA LEU A 133 -11.99 -12.94 9.62
C LEU A 133 -12.33 -11.47 9.29
N LEU A 134 -11.38 -10.72 8.73
CA LEU A 134 -11.56 -9.32 8.40
C LEU A 134 -12.03 -9.07 6.96
N ASN A 135 -12.12 -10.10 6.12
CA ASN A 135 -12.40 -9.92 4.69
C ASN A 135 -13.73 -9.21 4.42
N GLU A 136 -14.76 -9.50 5.23
CA GLU A 136 -16.07 -8.82 5.18
C GLU A 136 -16.06 -7.40 5.79
N LYS A 137 -14.95 -7.04 6.45
CA LYS A 137 -14.76 -5.79 7.20
C LYS A 137 -13.77 -4.83 6.51
N LEU A 138 -13.36 -5.11 5.26
CA LEU A 138 -12.33 -4.36 4.50
C LEU A 138 -12.57 -2.84 4.38
N TYR A 139 -13.84 -2.41 4.46
CA TYR A 139 -14.23 -0.99 4.32
C TYR A 139 -14.65 -0.34 5.65
N GLN A 140 -14.53 -1.06 6.77
CA GLN A 140 -14.84 -0.54 8.11
C GLN A 140 -13.67 0.26 8.68
N ASN A 141 -13.89 0.99 9.79
CA ASN A 141 -12.83 1.77 10.44
C ASN A 141 -11.93 0.81 11.22
N LEU A 142 -10.99 0.16 10.52
CA LEU A 142 -10.11 -0.83 11.13
C LEU A 142 -8.98 -0.13 11.88
N VAL A 143 -8.83 -0.50 13.15
CA VAL A 143 -7.74 -0.10 14.02
C VAL A 143 -7.13 -1.37 14.60
N LEU A 144 -6.06 -1.85 13.96
CA LEU A 144 -5.27 -2.97 14.46
C LEU A 144 -4.11 -2.43 15.27
N GLY A 145 -3.92 -2.95 16.47
CA GLY A 145 -2.77 -2.61 17.29
C GLY A 145 -2.30 -3.74 18.19
N GLY A 146 -1.10 -3.58 18.71
CA GLY A 146 -0.45 -4.57 19.57
C GLY A 146 0.96 -4.87 19.14
N ASP A 147 1.48 -5.99 19.64
CA ASP A 147 2.84 -6.46 19.43
C ASP A 147 2.89 -7.44 18.27
N LEU A 148 3.45 -6.98 17.15
CA LEU A 148 3.55 -7.75 15.91
C LEU A 148 4.79 -8.64 15.89
N ASN A 149 5.66 -8.60 16.91
CA ASN A 149 6.87 -9.40 17.01
C ASN A 149 7.78 -9.37 15.75
N THR A 150 7.70 -8.29 14.96
CA THR A 150 8.55 -8.02 13.80
C THR A 150 8.78 -6.53 13.60
N VAL A 151 9.74 -6.17 12.73
CA VAL A 151 10.05 -4.79 12.34
C VAL A 151 9.71 -4.59 10.85
N LEU A 152 9.01 -3.50 10.52
CA LEU A 152 8.69 -3.17 9.13
C LEU A 152 9.85 -2.45 8.43
N ASN A 153 10.54 -1.54 9.12
CA ASN A 153 11.73 -0.87 8.56
C ASN A 153 12.98 -1.18 9.40
N PRO A 154 13.78 -2.20 9.05
CA PRO A 154 14.97 -2.58 9.83
C PRO A 154 16.02 -1.47 10.01
N ILE A 155 16.03 -0.44 9.17
CA ILE A 155 16.98 0.68 9.24
C ILE A 155 16.58 1.68 10.34
N LEU A 156 15.28 1.92 10.49
CA LEU A 156 14.75 2.94 11.40
C LEU A 156 14.16 2.34 12.68
N ASP A 157 13.68 1.10 12.63
CA ASP A 157 12.93 0.42 13.70
C ASP A 157 13.77 -0.56 14.51
N LYS A 158 15.06 -0.69 14.22
CA LYS A 158 15.95 -1.62 14.93
C LYS A 158 17.32 -1.00 15.19
N MET A 159 17.84 -1.27 16.38
CA MET A 159 19.20 -0.94 16.78
C MET A 159 19.84 -2.14 17.49
N GLY A 160 21.04 -2.52 17.06
CA GLY A 160 21.75 -3.67 17.59
C GLY A 160 21.21 -5.03 17.11
N GLY A 161 21.92 -6.10 17.50
CA GLY A 161 21.63 -7.47 17.09
C GLY A 161 21.91 -7.77 15.61
N SER A 162 21.77 -9.05 15.23
CA SER A 162 21.94 -9.49 13.83
C SER A 162 20.80 -9.00 12.94
N LYS A 163 21.13 -8.48 11.75
CA LYS A 163 20.15 -8.12 10.70
C LYS A 163 19.38 -9.35 10.20
N TYR A 164 19.95 -10.55 10.32
CA TYR A 164 19.34 -11.81 9.90
C TYR A 164 18.28 -12.38 10.87
N ASN A 165 18.03 -11.70 12.00
CA ASN A 165 17.04 -12.13 13.01
C ASN A 165 15.63 -11.54 12.82
N THR A 166 15.35 -10.92 11.67
CA THR A 166 13.99 -10.45 11.33
C THR A 166 13.28 -11.56 10.54
N PRO A 167 12.06 -11.96 10.90
CA PRO A 167 11.31 -12.99 10.18
C PRO A 167 10.85 -12.47 8.81
N VAL A 168 11.67 -12.68 7.78
CA VAL A 168 11.50 -12.05 6.46
C VAL A 168 10.21 -12.51 5.77
N LYS A 169 9.84 -13.79 5.88
CA LYS A 169 8.64 -14.32 5.23
C LYS A 169 7.38 -13.80 5.91
N TYR A 170 7.37 -13.78 7.25
CA TYR A 170 6.25 -13.22 7.99
C TYR A 170 6.12 -11.71 7.73
N THR A 171 7.24 -10.98 7.71
CA THR A 171 7.21 -9.53 7.42
C THR A 171 6.63 -9.26 6.03
N SER A 172 7.03 -10.03 5.01
CA SER A 172 6.44 -9.94 3.67
C SER A 172 4.94 -10.25 3.66
N LYS A 173 4.47 -11.24 4.44
CA LYS A 173 3.04 -11.55 4.57
C LYS A 173 2.26 -10.46 5.30
N LEU A 174 2.88 -9.82 6.28
CA LEU A 174 2.30 -8.66 6.96
C LEU A 174 2.22 -7.45 6.03
N GLU A 175 3.22 -7.22 5.17
CA GLU A 175 3.18 -6.18 4.13
C GLU A 175 2.08 -6.45 3.11
N ASP A 176 1.91 -7.69 2.64
CA ASP A 176 0.80 -8.11 1.79
C ASP A 176 -0.55 -7.78 2.46
N PHE A 177 -0.69 -8.13 3.74
CA PHE A 177 -1.89 -7.83 4.53
C PHE A 177 -2.14 -6.32 4.65
N ILE A 178 -1.11 -5.52 4.96
CA ILE A 178 -1.21 -4.06 5.03
C ILE A 178 -1.67 -3.48 3.68
N GLU A 179 -1.11 -3.95 2.57
CA GLU A 179 -1.47 -3.48 1.23
C GLU A 179 -2.91 -3.85 0.86
N GLU A 180 -3.32 -5.08 1.14
CA GLU A 180 -4.65 -5.63 0.84
C GLU A 180 -5.75 -4.90 1.61
N PHE A 181 -5.59 -4.74 2.93
CA PHE A 181 -6.53 -4.04 3.80
C PHE A 181 -6.40 -2.51 3.74
N ALA A 182 -5.49 -2.00 2.90
CA ALA A 182 -5.22 -0.57 2.76
C ALA A 182 -4.92 0.11 4.12
N LEU A 183 -4.07 -0.52 4.92
CA LEU A 183 -3.65 -0.01 6.22
C LEU A 183 -2.39 0.84 6.09
N CYS A 184 -2.17 1.71 7.07
CA CYS A 184 -0.93 2.44 7.24
C CYS A 184 -0.39 2.25 8.65
N ASP A 185 0.94 2.17 8.75
CA ASP A 185 1.66 2.42 10.00
C ASP A 185 1.59 3.92 10.30
N ILE A 186 0.66 4.30 11.17
CA ILE A 186 0.39 5.71 11.44
C ILE A 186 1.55 6.39 12.17
N TRP A 187 2.28 5.66 13.03
CA TRP A 187 3.41 6.23 13.74
C TRP A 187 4.52 6.60 12.77
N ARG A 188 4.89 5.70 11.85
CA ARG A 188 5.90 5.98 10.82
C ARG A 188 5.45 7.07 9.84
N THR A 189 4.16 7.11 9.52
CA THR A 189 3.56 8.16 8.66
C THR A 189 3.74 9.55 9.26
N LYS A 190 3.50 9.71 10.57
CA LYS A 190 3.64 10.99 11.26
C LYS A 190 5.08 11.30 11.71
N ASN A 191 5.95 10.28 11.80
CA ASN A 191 7.33 10.38 12.32
C ASN A 191 8.34 9.73 11.35
N VAL A 192 8.44 10.27 10.13
CA VAL A 192 9.12 9.64 8.98
C VAL A 192 10.54 9.15 9.30
N ASP A 193 11.39 9.99 9.86
CA ASP A 193 12.80 9.68 10.11
C ASP A 193 13.13 9.37 11.58
N SER A 194 12.12 9.37 12.45
CA SER A 194 12.35 9.18 13.88
C SER A 194 12.79 7.75 14.19
N ARG A 195 13.77 7.62 15.11
CA ARG A 195 14.24 6.35 15.65
C ARG A 195 13.83 6.24 17.11
N LEU A 196 12.62 5.73 17.32
CA LEU A 196 12.11 5.38 18.64
C LEU A 196 11.66 3.92 18.63
N TYR A 197 11.90 3.26 19.75
CA TYR A 197 11.72 1.82 19.90
C TYR A 197 10.69 1.56 20.99
N THR A 198 9.97 0.45 20.86
CA THR A 198 8.96 0.04 21.83
C THR A 198 9.50 -1.04 22.75
N TRP A 199 10.29 -1.98 22.22
CA TRP A 199 10.91 -3.08 22.96
C TRP A 199 12.42 -2.88 23.17
N ARG A 200 12.95 -3.35 24.31
CA ARG A 200 14.36 -3.22 24.67
C ARG A 200 14.89 -4.44 25.43
N GLN A 201 16.02 -4.96 24.97
CA GLN A 201 16.87 -5.90 25.70
C GLN A 201 18.14 -5.20 26.17
N ARG A 202 18.55 -5.46 27.42
CA ARG A 202 19.73 -4.82 28.02
C ARG A 202 21.05 -5.42 27.54
N THR A 203 21.13 -6.74 27.44
CA THR A 203 22.40 -7.45 27.18
C THR A 203 22.22 -8.61 26.20
N PRO A 204 22.83 -8.56 25.00
CA PRO A 204 23.36 -7.35 24.36
C PRO A 204 22.28 -6.27 24.22
N LEU A 205 22.68 -5.00 24.11
CA LEU A 205 21.75 -3.89 23.92
C LEU A 205 21.10 -4.02 22.54
N ILE A 206 19.80 -4.36 22.54
CA ILE A 206 18.97 -4.43 21.33
C ILE A 206 17.71 -3.64 21.58
N GLN A 207 17.33 -2.80 20.62
CA GLN A 207 16.08 -2.04 20.67
C GLN A 207 15.33 -2.21 19.36
N CYS A 208 14.04 -2.51 19.46
CA CYS A 208 13.17 -2.73 18.29
C CYS A 208 11.85 -1.99 18.47
N ARG A 209 11.24 -1.53 17.37
CA ARG A 209 9.84 -1.13 17.36
C ARG A 209 9.00 -2.31 16.87
N LEU A 210 8.40 -3.00 17.83
CA LEU A 210 7.59 -4.22 17.61
C LEU A 210 6.09 -3.95 17.78
N ASP A 211 5.74 -2.83 18.41
CA ASP A 211 4.36 -2.46 18.72
C ASP A 211 3.86 -1.41 17.74
N PHE A 212 2.72 -1.67 17.10
CA PHE A 212 2.20 -0.86 15.99
C PHE A 212 0.75 -0.44 16.22
N TRP A 213 0.39 0.68 15.60
CA TRP A 213 -0.97 1.00 15.21
C TRP A 213 -1.04 0.93 13.69
N LEU A 214 -1.71 -0.09 13.15
CA LEU A 214 -2.06 -0.24 11.74
C LEU A 214 -3.52 0.16 11.57
N ILE A 215 -3.77 1.32 10.97
CA ILE A 215 -5.12 1.86 10.80
C ILE A 215 -5.48 1.91 9.32
N SER A 216 -6.77 1.81 8.99
CA SER A 216 -7.24 2.08 7.64
C SER A 216 -6.69 3.42 7.13
N ASN A 217 -6.15 3.47 5.90
CA ASN A 217 -5.47 4.64 5.36
C ASN A 217 -6.30 5.93 5.45
N PHE A 218 -7.61 5.82 5.26
CA PHE A 218 -8.51 6.98 5.33
C PHE A 218 -8.70 7.52 6.76
N LEU A 219 -8.39 6.75 7.81
CA LEU A 219 -8.39 7.24 9.19
C LEU A 219 -7.16 8.11 9.49
N SER A 220 -6.13 8.08 8.65
CA SER A 220 -4.88 8.85 8.87
C SER A 220 -5.11 10.37 8.97
N SER A 221 -6.13 10.89 8.30
CA SER A 221 -6.54 12.30 8.40
C SER A 221 -7.23 12.61 9.74
N SER A 222 -7.93 11.65 10.33
CA SER A 222 -8.54 11.77 11.66
C SER A 222 -7.52 11.67 12.80
N VAL A 223 -6.26 11.33 12.53
CA VAL A 223 -5.25 11.16 13.57
C VAL A 223 -4.69 12.52 13.98
N THR A 224 -5.00 12.93 15.21
CA THR A 224 -4.51 14.19 15.80
C THR A 224 -3.20 14.00 16.55
N LYS A 225 -2.99 12.83 17.17
CA LYS A 225 -1.78 12.55 17.96
C LYS A 225 -1.40 11.07 17.93
N THR A 226 -0.11 10.79 17.88
CA THR A 226 0.47 9.46 18.13
C THR A 226 1.83 9.60 18.81
N SER A 227 2.13 8.72 19.78
CA SER A 227 3.37 8.82 20.55
C SER A 227 3.76 7.48 21.20
N ILE A 228 5.04 7.32 21.54
CA ILE A 228 5.59 6.18 22.28
C ILE A 228 6.02 6.66 23.68
N VAL A 229 5.60 5.96 24.73
CA VAL A 229 5.84 6.32 26.14
C VAL A 229 6.49 5.13 26.87
N PRO A 230 7.65 5.30 27.54
CA PRO A 230 8.25 4.25 28.34
C PRO A 230 7.29 3.72 29.41
N SER A 231 7.25 2.40 29.62
CA SER A 231 6.43 1.78 30.66
C SER A 231 7.21 1.61 31.97
N ILE A 232 6.48 1.37 33.08
CA ILE A 232 7.07 1.23 34.42
C ILE A 232 7.50 -0.20 34.79
N LYS A 233 6.87 -1.23 34.20
CA LYS A 233 7.03 -2.65 34.59
C LYS A 233 6.96 -3.62 33.40
N SER A 234 7.26 -3.14 32.20
CA SER A 234 7.39 -3.95 30.99
C SER A 234 8.66 -3.56 30.24
N ASP A 235 9.23 -4.50 29.50
CA ASP A 235 10.29 -4.27 28.52
C ASP A 235 9.77 -3.62 27.23
N HIS A 236 8.44 -3.54 27.08
CA HIS A 236 7.75 -2.77 26.06
C HIS A 236 7.38 -1.35 26.52
N SER A 237 7.15 -0.48 25.55
CA SER A 237 6.69 0.90 25.72
C SER A 237 5.24 0.99 25.28
N LEU A 238 4.47 1.81 25.98
CA LEU A 238 3.08 2.07 25.63
C LEU A 238 3.03 2.94 24.37
N ILE A 239 2.19 2.55 23.40
CA ILE A 239 1.93 3.34 22.21
C ILE A 239 0.56 4.02 22.32
N LYS A 240 0.49 5.30 21.94
CA LYS A 240 -0.74 6.12 21.98
C LYS A 240 -1.22 6.48 20.58
N LEU A 241 -2.53 6.58 20.43
CA LEU A 241 -3.21 7.04 19.23
C LEU A 241 -4.45 7.84 19.62
N THR A 242 -4.61 9.04 19.09
CA THR A 242 -5.84 9.84 19.24
C THR A 242 -6.47 10.04 17.86
N LEU A 243 -7.71 9.61 17.73
CA LEU A 243 -8.54 9.77 16.54
C LEU A 243 -9.63 10.80 16.83
N SER A 244 -9.74 11.82 16.00
CA SER A 244 -10.81 12.83 16.05
C SER A 244 -11.25 13.12 14.62
N GLY A 245 -12.51 12.85 14.30
CA GLY A 245 -13.01 12.99 12.94
C GLY A 245 -14.52 13.20 12.86
N GLU A 246 -15.00 13.44 11.66
CA GLU A 246 -16.43 13.58 11.35
C GLU A 246 -17.02 12.26 10.87
N ASN A 247 -18.33 12.09 11.06
CA ASN A 247 -19.06 10.92 10.55
C ASN A 247 -19.18 11.07 9.04
N PHE A 248 -18.33 10.37 8.29
CA PHE A 248 -18.53 10.24 6.84
C PHE A 248 -19.72 9.29 6.62
N SER A 249 -20.91 9.86 6.42
CA SER A 249 -22.17 9.13 6.18
C SER A 249 -22.17 8.31 4.89
N GLU A 250 -21.26 8.60 3.94
CA GLU A 250 -21.05 7.77 2.75
C GLU A 250 -19.58 7.51 2.50
N ARG A 251 -19.14 6.31 2.86
CA ARG A 251 -17.80 5.80 2.54
C ARG A 251 -17.75 5.48 1.05
N GLY A 252 -16.98 6.25 0.30
CA GLY A 252 -16.57 5.84 -1.05
C GLY A 252 -15.63 4.61 -0.96
N PRO A 253 -15.64 3.67 -1.92
CA PRO A 253 -14.89 2.40 -1.85
C PRO A 253 -13.36 2.53 -2.04
N GLY A 254 -12.73 3.55 -1.47
CA GLY A 254 -11.32 3.87 -1.72
C GLY A 254 -11.01 4.10 -3.20
N PHE A 255 -9.74 4.00 -3.56
CA PHE A 255 -9.31 3.81 -4.95
C PHE A 255 -9.72 2.42 -5.40
N TRP A 256 -10.16 2.28 -6.65
CA TRP A 256 -10.37 0.96 -7.24
C TRP A 256 -9.03 0.21 -7.22
N LYS A 257 -8.97 -0.89 -6.48
CA LYS A 257 -7.84 -1.82 -6.46
C LYS A 257 -8.28 -3.09 -7.20
N PHE A 258 -7.41 -3.60 -8.06
CA PHE A 258 -7.62 -4.90 -8.67
C PHE A 258 -7.60 -5.97 -7.58
N ASN A 259 -8.65 -6.78 -7.48
CA ASN A 259 -8.67 -7.93 -6.59
C ASN A 259 -7.68 -8.98 -7.13
N SER A 260 -6.45 -8.95 -6.61
CA SER A 260 -5.39 -9.90 -6.98
C SER A 260 -5.74 -11.35 -6.61
N GLY A 261 -6.69 -11.57 -5.69
CA GLY A 261 -7.25 -12.89 -5.38
C GLY A 261 -7.94 -13.55 -6.57
N LEU A 262 -8.41 -12.78 -7.56
CA LEU A 262 -8.94 -13.33 -8.81
C LEU A 262 -7.86 -14.06 -9.63
N LEU A 263 -6.57 -13.77 -9.42
CA LEU A 263 -5.48 -14.50 -10.08
C LEU A 263 -5.27 -15.90 -9.48
N THR A 264 -5.79 -16.13 -8.27
CA THR A 264 -5.74 -17.42 -7.56
C THR A 264 -7.09 -18.14 -7.58
N ASP A 265 -8.16 -17.47 -8.00
CA ASP A 265 -9.49 -18.03 -8.17
C ASP A 265 -9.52 -19.02 -9.33
N ARG A 266 -9.79 -20.31 -9.04
CA ARG A 266 -9.72 -21.37 -10.05
C ARG A 266 -10.70 -21.14 -11.17
N ASP A 267 -11.95 -20.78 -10.86
CA ASP A 267 -13.00 -20.60 -11.86
C ASP A 267 -12.67 -19.47 -12.84
N TYR A 268 -12.19 -18.32 -12.33
CA TYR A 268 -11.75 -17.21 -13.15
C TYR A 268 -10.54 -17.59 -14.03
N VAL A 269 -9.53 -18.24 -13.44
CA VAL A 269 -8.34 -18.70 -14.15
C VAL A 269 -8.71 -19.68 -15.26
N ASP A 270 -9.64 -20.60 -15.00
CA ASP A 270 -10.09 -21.59 -15.98
C ASP A 270 -10.91 -20.94 -17.10
N ILE A 271 -11.77 -19.96 -16.79
CA ILE A 271 -12.45 -19.15 -17.82
C ILE A 271 -11.43 -18.48 -18.76
N VAL A 272 -10.35 -17.90 -18.20
CA VAL A 272 -9.30 -17.25 -18.99
C VAL A 272 -8.57 -18.28 -19.85
N LYS A 273 -8.13 -19.42 -19.27
CA LYS A 273 -7.44 -20.48 -20.01
C LYS A 273 -8.29 -21.04 -21.15
N ASN A 274 -9.57 -21.35 -20.87
CA ASN A 274 -10.50 -21.85 -21.88
C ASN A 274 -10.71 -20.84 -23.00
N THR A 275 -10.85 -19.55 -22.67
CA THR A 275 -10.96 -18.48 -23.67
C THR A 275 -9.73 -18.42 -24.57
N LEU A 276 -8.53 -18.56 -24.00
CA LEU A 276 -7.28 -18.56 -24.77
C LEU A 276 -7.21 -19.78 -25.70
N SER A 277 -7.58 -20.97 -25.22
CA SER A 277 -7.62 -22.20 -26.02
C SER A 277 -8.65 -22.12 -27.16
N GLU A 278 -9.85 -21.60 -26.90
CA GLU A 278 -10.88 -21.34 -27.92
C GLU A 278 -10.35 -20.41 -29.02
N CYS A 279 -9.67 -19.33 -28.63
CA CYS A 279 -9.09 -18.39 -29.57
C CYS A 279 -7.95 -19.03 -30.37
N ASP A 280 -7.09 -19.82 -29.72
CA ASP A 280 -5.97 -20.47 -30.40
C ASP A 280 -6.48 -21.44 -31.48
N ASN A 281 -7.51 -22.22 -31.17
CA ASN A 281 -8.17 -23.11 -32.12
C ASN A 281 -8.86 -22.35 -33.26
N LYS A 282 -9.61 -21.29 -32.94
CA LYS A 282 -10.36 -20.50 -33.94
C LYS A 282 -9.45 -19.75 -34.90
N TYR A 283 -8.28 -19.31 -34.42
CA TYR A 283 -7.36 -18.44 -35.16
C TYR A 283 -6.00 -19.11 -35.41
N HIS A 284 -5.95 -20.44 -35.46
CA HIS A 284 -4.71 -21.21 -35.65
C HIS A 284 -3.99 -20.87 -36.96
N ASN A 285 -4.75 -20.54 -38.02
CA ASN A 285 -4.24 -20.20 -39.34
C ASN A 285 -3.69 -18.77 -39.48
N LEU A 286 -3.79 -17.93 -38.45
CA LEU A 286 -3.22 -16.58 -38.49
C LEU A 286 -1.71 -16.62 -38.21
N GLU A 287 -0.89 -16.48 -39.25
CA GLU A 287 0.57 -16.43 -39.13
C GLU A 287 1.06 -15.15 -38.43
N ASN A 288 0.36 -14.03 -38.62
CA ASN A 288 0.72 -12.75 -37.99
C ASN A 288 0.34 -12.76 -36.49
N LYS A 289 1.35 -12.92 -35.63
CA LYS A 289 1.20 -12.96 -34.16
C LYS A 289 0.56 -11.70 -33.56
N THR A 290 0.80 -10.52 -34.14
CA THR A 290 0.19 -9.26 -33.69
C THR A 290 -1.31 -9.28 -33.97
N LEU A 291 -1.69 -9.65 -35.19
CA LEU A 291 -3.09 -9.76 -35.59
C LEU A 291 -3.83 -10.83 -34.77
N LYS A 292 -3.17 -11.97 -34.48
CA LYS A 292 -3.70 -13.01 -33.61
C LYS A 292 -3.99 -12.49 -32.19
N TRP A 293 -3.07 -11.70 -31.62
CA TRP A 293 -3.27 -11.06 -30.32
C TRP A 293 -4.37 -10.00 -30.31
N ASP A 294 -4.47 -9.18 -31.35
CA ASP A 294 -5.55 -8.19 -31.47
C ASP A 294 -6.91 -8.87 -31.64
N THR A 295 -6.93 -10.04 -32.28
CA THR A 295 -8.14 -10.85 -32.41
C THR A 295 -8.58 -11.44 -31.07
N ILE A 296 -7.66 -11.97 -30.25
CA ILE A 296 -7.95 -12.43 -28.88
C ILE A 296 -8.55 -11.28 -28.04
N LYS A 297 -7.94 -10.09 -28.10
CA LYS A 297 -8.45 -8.90 -27.42
C LYS A 297 -9.86 -8.54 -27.89
N ASN A 298 -10.12 -8.60 -29.20
CA ASN A 298 -11.45 -8.39 -29.76
C ASN A 298 -12.47 -9.41 -29.21
N THR A 299 -12.11 -10.68 -29.09
CA THR A 299 -12.98 -11.69 -28.47
C THR A 299 -13.31 -11.35 -27.01
N CYS A 300 -12.35 -10.84 -26.24
CA CYS A 300 -12.63 -10.36 -24.87
C CYS A 300 -13.57 -9.14 -24.87
N ILE A 301 -13.43 -8.23 -25.84
CA ILE A 301 -14.34 -7.09 -26.04
C ILE A 301 -15.74 -7.58 -26.40
N GLU A 302 -15.88 -8.57 -27.28
CA GLU A 302 -17.17 -9.18 -27.63
C GLU A 302 -17.85 -9.81 -26.41
N LYS A 303 -17.08 -10.48 -25.54
CA LYS A 303 -17.59 -11.00 -24.25
C LYS A 303 -18.07 -9.87 -23.33
N MET A 304 -17.35 -8.74 -23.27
CA MET A 304 -17.79 -7.53 -22.55
C MET A 304 -19.09 -6.95 -23.15
N GLU A 305 -19.15 -6.81 -24.47
CA GLU A 305 -20.31 -6.28 -25.20
C GLU A 305 -21.56 -7.17 -25.01
N SER A 306 -21.39 -8.49 -24.97
CA SER A 306 -22.47 -9.44 -24.68
C SER A 306 -23.07 -9.22 -23.29
N ILE A 307 -22.23 -9.00 -22.27
CA ILE A 307 -22.68 -8.65 -20.91
C ILE A 307 -23.43 -7.31 -20.94
N ILE A 308 -22.87 -6.29 -21.58
CA ILE A 308 -23.51 -4.98 -21.73
C ILE A 308 -24.90 -5.13 -22.36
N LYS A 309 -25.03 -5.92 -23.43
CA LYS A 309 -26.30 -6.18 -24.12
C LYS A 309 -27.31 -6.87 -23.19
N MET A 310 -26.88 -7.90 -22.47
CA MET A 310 -27.72 -8.65 -21.54
C MET A 310 -28.24 -7.79 -20.37
N TRP A 311 -27.43 -6.85 -19.88
CA TRP A 311 -27.83 -5.98 -18.77
C TRP A 311 -28.54 -4.71 -19.22
N ARG A 312 -28.45 -4.34 -20.51
CA ARG A 312 -29.10 -3.14 -21.07
C ARG A 312 -30.63 -3.23 -21.06
N ILE A 313 -31.19 -4.42 -21.17
CA ILE A 313 -32.65 -4.64 -21.13
C ILE A 313 -33.25 -4.41 -19.73
N ARG A 314 -32.41 -4.32 -18.69
CA ARG A 314 -32.85 -4.11 -17.31
C ARG A 314 -32.93 -2.61 -17.02
N ASN A 315 -33.97 -2.18 -16.30
CA ASN A 315 -34.13 -0.79 -15.89
C ASN A 315 -33.22 -0.44 -14.69
N LEU A 316 -31.91 -0.30 -14.96
CA LEU A 316 -30.89 -0.03 -13.94
C LEU A 316 -30.68 1.46 -13.71
N SER A 317 -30.46 1.83 -12.45
CA SER A 317 -29.92 3.14 -12.10
C SER A 317 -28.50 3.33 -12.65
N LEU A 318 -28.03 4.59 -12.76
CA LEU A 318 -26.65 4.88 -13.17
C LEU A 318 -25.62 4.18 -12.28
N ILE A 319 -25.85 4.15 -10.97
CA ILE A 319 -24.99 3.45 -10.00
C ILE A 319 -24.99 1.94 -10.30
N GLY A 320 -26.15 1.34 -10.51
CA GLY A 320 -26.26 -0.08 -10.88
C GLY A 320 -25.51 -0.40 -12.18
N LYS A 321 -25.62 0.45 -13.19
CA LYS A 321 -24.85 0.30 -14.44
C LYS A 321 -23.34 0.39 -14.23
N ILE A 322 -22.88 1.33 -13.40
CA ILE A 322 -21.45 1.46 -13.05
C ILE A 322 -20.93 0.20 -12.36
N VAL A 323 -21.72 -0.40 -11.46
CA VAL A 323 -21.37 -1.66 -10.79
C VAL A 323 -21.25 -2.80 -11.81
N ILE A 324 -22.23 -2.96 -12.71
CA ILE A 324 -22.18 -3.98 -13.76
C ILE A 324 -20.96 -3.81 -14.66
N LEU A 325 -20.65 -2.56 -15.05
CA LEU A 325 -19.48 -2.27 -15.87
C LEU A 325 -18.19 -2.70 -15.18
N LYS A 326 -18.01 -2.38 -13.90
CA LYS A 326 -16.78 -2.70 -13.15
C LYS A 326 -16.65 -4.18 -12.87
N SER A 327 -17.71 -4.79 -12.34
CA SER A 327 -17.65 -6.13 -11.77
C SER A 327 -17.79 -7.22 -12.83
N LEU A 328 -18.59 -6.99 -13.88
CA LEU A 328 -18.93 -8.03 -14.86
C LEU A 328 -18.36 -7.74 -16.26
N ALA A 329 -18.44 -6.50 -16.74
CA ALA A 329 -18.07 -6.19 -18.12
C ALA A 329 -16.56 -5.99 -18.28
N ILE A 330 -16.00 -4.94 -17.67
CA ILE A 330 -14.58 -4.56 -17.78
C ILE A 330 -13.68 -5.66 -17.19
N SER A 331 -14.16 -6.42 -16.21
CA SER A 331 -13.41 -7.54 -15.60
C SER A 331 -13.03 -8.63 -16.61
N LYS A 332 -13.71 -8.72 -17.77
CA LYS A 332 -13.35 -9.62 -18.88
C LYS A 332 -12.10 -9.18 -19.64
N LEU A 333 -11.71 -7.92 -19.52
CA LEU A 333 -10.58 -7.34 -20.24
C LEU A 333 -9.30 -7.33 -19.42
N ILE A 334 -9.42 -7.29 -18.08
CA ILE A 334 -8.32 -6.94 -17.16
C ILE A 334 -7.04 -7.74 -17.43
N TYR A 335 -7.15 -9.08 -17.48
CA TYR A 335 -5.97 -9.94 -17.64
C TYR A 335 -5.21 -9.68 -18.95
N VAL A 336 -5.94 -9.49 -20.04
CA VAL A 336 -5.35 -9.28 -21.36
C VAL A 336 -4.72 -7.89 -21.43
N ILE A 337 -5.44 -6.86 -21.00
CA ILE A 337 -4.96 -5.48 -21.09
C ILE A 337 -3.84 -5.19 -20.10
N SER A 338 -3.77 -5.91 -18.98
CA SER A 338 -2.68 -5.71 -18.00
C SER A 338 -1.33 -6.11 -18.56
N SER A 339 -1.27 -7.08 -19.46
CA SER A 339 -0.01 -7.73 -19.87
C SER A 339 0.31 -7.60 -21.37
N THR A 340 -0.53 -6.90 -22.13
CA THR A 340 -0.35 -6.73 -23.59
C THR A 340 -0.60 -5.29 -24.01
N HIS A 341 0.00 -4.88 -25.15
CA HIS A 341 -0.27 -3.59 -25.79
C HIS A 341 -1.76 -3.46 -26.14
N VAL A 342 -2.36 -2.29 -25.89
CA VAL A 342 -3.77 -2.04 -26.22
C VAL A 342 -3.85 -0.96 -27.29
N PRO A 343 -4.29 -1.29 -28.52
CA PRO A 343 -4.44 -0.29 -29.57
C PRO A 343 -5.38 0.85 -29.15
N ARG A 344 -5.05 2.08 -29.54
CA ARG A 344 -5.87 3.27 -29.24
C ARG A 344 -7.30 3.15 -29.75
N SER A 345 -7.50 2.46 -30.88
CA SER A 345 -8.83 2.16 -31.42
C SER A 345 -9.68 1.34 -30.44
N PHE A 346 -9.08 0.41 -29.70
CA PHE A 346 -9.79 -0.39 -28.69
C PHE A 346 -10.13 0.45 -27.47
N VAL A 347 -9.21 1.30 -27.01
CA VAL A 347 -9.49 2.21 -25.88
C VAL A 347 -10.69 3.10 -26.20
N ILE A 348 -10.71 3.70 -27.39
CA ILE A 348 -11.82 4.54 -27.85
C ILE A 348 -13.11 3.73 -27.94
N LYS A 349 -13.05 2.52 -28.52
CA LYS A 349 -14.22 1.63 -28.66
C LYS A 349 -14.80 1.26 -27.29
N ILE A 350 -13.98 0.76 -26.36
CA ILE A 350 -14.41 0.35 -25.02
C ILE A 350 -14.99 1.53 -24.25
N GLN A 351 -14.35 2.71 -24.30
CA GLN A 351 -14.88 3.90 -23.64
C GLN A 351 -16.22 4.34 -24.23
N ARG A 352 -16.40 4.21 -25.56
CA ARG A 352 -17.67 4.47 -26.23
C ARG A 352 -18.76 3.50 -25.76
N ASP A 353 -18.43 2.21 -25.63
CA ASP A 353 -19.40 1.19 -25.21
C ASP A 353 -19.80 1.37 -23.74
N ILE A 354 -18.86 1.74 -22.87
CA ILE A 354 -19.10 2.18 -21.48
C ILE A 354 -20.10 3.34 -21.46
N ASN A 355 -19.82 4.42 -22.22
CA ASN A 355 -20.67 5.61 -22.24
C ASN A 355 -22.06 5.30 -22.80
N SER A 356 -22.12 4.50 -23.88
CA SER A 356 -23.37 4.05 -24.50
C SER A 356 -24.22 3.23 -23.52
N PHE A 357 -23.61 2.38 -22.69
CA PHE A 357 -24.33 1.62 -21.68
C PHE A 357 -24.88 2.52 -20.56
N LEU A 358 -24.05 3.43 -20.03
CA LEU A 358 -24.46 4.37 -18.97
C LEU A 358 -25.71 5.16 -19.38
N TRP A 359 -25.74 5.66 -20.61
CA TRP A 359 -26.79 6.56 -21.09
C TRP A 359 -27.84 5.89 -21.99
N ASN A 360 -27.84 4.56 -22.10
CA ASN A 360 -28.75 3.81 -22.99
C ASN A 360 -28.70 4.31 -24.46
N GLY A 361 -27.53 4.75 -24.91
CA GLY A 361 -27.35 5.33 -26.25
C GLY A 361 -27.88 6.75 -26.43
N SER A 362 -28.52 7.34 -25.41
CA SER A 362 -28.94 8.74 -25.42
C SER A 362 -27.78 9.70 -25.12
N THR A 363 -28.00 10.99 -25.39
CA THR A 363 -27.05 12.05 -25.06
C THR A 363 -26.74 12.05 -23.55
N PRO A 364 -25.46 12.05 -23.15
CA PRO A 364 -25.08 12.15 -21.73
C PRO A 364 -25.70 13.38 -21.07
N LYS A 365 -26.42 13.16 -19.96
CA LYS A 365 -26.97 14.27 -19.15
C LYS A 365 -25.92 14.96 -18.29
N VAL A 366 -24.82 14.26 -18.03
CA VAL A 366 -23.68 14.74 -17.24
C VAL A 366 -22.41 14.51 -18.06
N LYS A 367 -21.50 15.50 -18.05
CA LYS A 367 -20.19 15.39 -18.72
C LYS A 367 -19.41 14.18 -18.18
N SER A 368 -18.74 13.44 -19.06
CA SER A 368 -17.96 12.25 -18.69
C SER A 368 -16.93 12.54 -17.59
N GLU A 369 -16.24 13.67 -17.68
CA GLU A 369 -15.25 14.10 -16.68
C GLU A 369 -15.85 14.34 -15.29
N VAL A 370 -17.14 14.68 -15.21
CA VAL A 370 -17.83 14.89 -13.92
C VAL A 370 -18.27 13.54 -13.35
N ILE A 371 -18.96 12.71 -14.14
CA ILE A 371 -19.46 11.41 -13.65
C ILE A 371 -18.33 10.42 -13.31
N GLN A 372 -17.14 10.58 -13.90
CA GLN A 372 -15.96 9.77 -13.60
C GLN A 372 -15.28 10.14 -12.28
N LYS A 373 -15.51 11.36 -11.76
CA LYS A 373 -14.96 11.80 -10.47
C LYS A 373 -15.54 11.02 -9.30
N SER A 374 -14.93 11.20 -8.14
CA SER A 374 -15.47 10.67 -6.88
C SER A 374 -16.82 11.30 -6.52
N PRO A 375 -17.69 10.61 -5.75
CA PRO A 375 -18.90 11.22 -5.17
C PRO A 375 -18.64 12.50 -4.41
N SER A 376 -17.53 12.59 -3.67
CA SER A 376 -17.09 13.80 -2.97
C SER A 376 -16.83 15.00 -3.89
N GLU A 377 -16.57 14.75 -5.17
CA GLU A 377 -16.36 15.79 -6.18
C GLU A 377 -17.57 15.92 -7.13
N GLY A 378 -18.74 15.39 -6.73
CA GLY A 378 -19.98 15.43 -7.50
C GLY A 378 -20.08 14.38 -8.62
N GLY A 379 -19.18 13.40 -8.65
CA GLY A 379 -19.18 12.30 -9.63
C GLY A 379 -19.79 10.99 -9.12
N LEU A 380 -19.70 9.91 -9.91
CA LEU A 380 -20.21 8.58 -9.54
C LEU A 380 -19.13 7.48 -9.67
N LYS A 381 -17.85 7.86 -9.77
CA LYS A 381 -16.73 6.96 -10.11
C LYS A 381 -17.04 6.12 -11.35
N ALA A 382 -17.67 6.69 -12.37
CA ALA A 382 -17.87 5.98 -13.63
C ALA A 382 -16.52 5.54 -14.21
N PRO A 383 -16.44 4.37 -14.87
CA PRO A 383 -15.18 3.90 -15.43
C PRO A 383 -14.61 4.85 -16.49
N ASN A 384 -13.32 5.16 -16.35
CA ASN A 384 -12.50 5.75 -17.39
C ASN A 384 -11.46 4.71 -17.80
N PHE A 385 -11.61 4.16 -19.00
CA PHE A 385 -10.80 3.03 -19.44
C PHE A 385 -9.34 3.41 -19.72
N GLU A 386 -9.10 4.63 -20.23
CA GLU A 386 -7.74 5.16 -20.43
C GLU A 386 -7.00 5.28 -19.09
N VAL A 387 -7.64 5.86 -18.08
CA VAL A 387 -7.06 5.99 -16.73
C VAL A 387 -6.81 4.62 -16.10
N GLN A 388 -7.74 3.68 -16.30
CA GLN A 388 -7.56 2.31 -15.82
C GLN A 388 -6.37 1.61 -16.50
N LEU A 389 -6.22 1.76 -17.82
CA LEU A 389 -5.08 1.24 -18.57
C LEU A 389 -3.76 1.82 -18.05
N LEU A 390 -3.70 3.14 -17.86
CA LEU A 390 -2.53 3.82 -17.27
C LEU A 390 -2.20 3.25 -15.88
N SER A 391 -3.21 2.99 -15.05
CA SER A 391 -2.99 2.42 -13.70
C SER A 391 -2.35 1.03 -13.75
N PHE A 392 -2.74 0.17 -14.70
CA PHE A 392 -2.11 -1.14 -14.88
C PHE A 392 -0.65 -1.02 -15.34
N ARG A 393 -0.35 -0.06 -16.22
CA ARG A 393 1.02 0.22 -16.66
C ARG A 393 1.90 0.70 -15.51
N ILE A 394 1.39 1.58 -14.65
CA ILE A 394 2.08 2.02 -13.44
C ILE A 394 2.30 0.86 -12.47
N MET A 395 1.34 -0.06 -12.35
CA MET A 395 1.52 -1.26 -11.53
C MET A 395 2.68 -2.14 -12.02
N TRP A 396 2.91 -2.20 -13.33
CA TRP A 396 4.10 -2.87 -13.87
C TRP A 396 5.40 -2.17 -13.48
N VAL A 397 5.44 -0.85 -13.41
CA VAL A 397 6.60 -0.11 -12.88
C VAL A 397 6.91 -0.54 -11.45
N LYS A 398 5.91 -0.59 -10.57
CA LYS A 398 6.07 -1.10 -9.19
C LYS A 398 6.66 -2.51 -9.20
N ARG A 399 6.18 -3.38 -10.09
CA ARG A 399 6.71 -4.75 -10.23
C ARG A 399 8.14 -4.78 -10.75
N PHE A 400 8.53 -3.92 -11.70
CA PHE A 400 9.90 -3.84 -12.20
C PHE A 400 10.86 -3.45 -11.08
N LEU A 401 10.50 -2.42 -10.31
CA LEU A 401 11.30 -1.86 -9.21
C LEU A 401 11.31 -2.72 -7.94
N SER A 402 10.57 -3.83 -7.88
CA SER A 402 10.63 -4.72 -6.71
C SER A 402 11.98 -5.42 -6.61
N GLU A 403 12.40 -5.80 -5.41
CA GLU A 403 13.69 -6.50 -5.21
C GLU A 403 13.66 -7.96 -5.70
N HIS A 404 12.48 -8.51 -5.98
CA HIS A 404 12.34 -9.89 -6.41
C HIS A 404 12.96 -10.11 -7.80
N ASP A 405 13.92 -11.03 -7.88
CA ASP A 405 14.54 -11.45 -9.13
C ASP A 405 13.64 -12.44 -9.87
N SER A 406 12.95 -11.98 -10.91
CA SER A 406 12.02 -12.79 -11.68
C SER A 406 12.49 -12.96 -13.11
N LYS A 407 12.30 -14.15 -13.69
CA LYS A 407 12.68 -14.46 -15.08
C LYS A 407 12.15 -13.45 -16.11
N TRP A 408 10.92 -12.98 -15.93
CA TRP A 408 10.32 -11.99 -16.83
C TRP A 408 11.03 -10.63 -16.79
N LYS A 409 11.66 -10.25 -15.67
CA LYS A 409 12.47 -9.02 -15.58
C LYS A 409 13.70 -9.09 -16.46
N HIS A 410 14.39 -10.23 -16.50
CA HIS A 410 15.55 -10.38 -17.39
C HIS A 410 15.16 -10.23 -18.86
N VAL A 411 14.02 -10.79 -19.25
CA VAL A 411 13.48 -10.61 -20.61
C VAL A 411 13.22 -9.13 -20.90
N SER A 412 12.59 -8.41 -19.97
CA SER A 412 12.35 -6.98 -20.13
C SER A 412 13.66 -6.19 -20.21
N LYS A 413 14.62 -6.44 -19.29
CA LYS A 413 15.95 -5.81 -19.28
C LYS A 413 16.72 -6.04 -20.58
N ALA A 414 16.57 -7.20 -21.22
CA ALA A 414 17.23 -7.50 -22.50
C ALA A 414 16.81 -6.54 -23.64
N PHE A 415 15.60 -5.98 -23.60
CA PHE A 415 15.16 -4.98 -24.59
C PHE A 415 15.77 -3.59 -24.37
N PHE A 416 16.35 -3.33 -23.20
CA PHE A 416 16.96 -2.07 -22.80
C PHE A 416 18.47 -2.27 -22.61
N SER A 417 19.20 -2.60 -23.67
CA SER A 417 20.65 -2.89 -23.57
C SER A 417 21.53 -1.66 -23.41
N LEU A 418 21.00 -0.46 -23.69
CA LEU A 418 21.75 0.80 -23.65
C LEU A 418 21.78 1.45 -22.26
N PHE A 419 20.86 1.08 -21.36
CA PHE A 419 20.69 1.63 -20.03
C PHE A 419 19.88 0.66 -19.15
N ASP A 420 20.04 0.70 -17.84
CA ASP A 420 19.24 -0.16 -16.95
C ASP A 420 17.78 0.30 -16.96
N LEU A 421 16.87 -0.66 -17.14
CA LEU A 421 15.43 -0.42 -17.11
C LEU A 421 15.00 0.18 -15.77
N GLU A 422 15.62 -0.23 -14.66
CA GLU A 422 15.32 0.34 -13.33
C GLU A 422 15.71 1.81 -13.26
N ASP A 423 16.90 2.16 -13.75
CA ASP A 423 17.37 3.55 -13.84
C ASP A 423 16.49 4.40 -14.75
N LEU A 424 16.01 3.84 -15.87
CA LEU A 424 15.03 4.52 -16.72
C LEU A 424 13.74 4.80 -15.97
N LEU A 425 13.24 3.83 -15.20
CA LEU A 425 12.02 3.98 -14.42
C LEU A 425 12.24 4.88 -13.18
N ILE A 426 13.44 5.00 -12.66
CA ILE A 426 13.78 6.00 -11.63
C ILE A 426 13.80 7.41 -12.25
N SER A 427 14.27 7.51 -13.50
CA SER A 427 14.19 8.74 -14.28
C SER A 427 12.73 9.13 -14.57
N ARG A 428 12.56 10.30 -15.19
CA ARG A 428 11.27 10.80 -15.64
C ARG A 428 10.88 10.29 -17.04
N CYS A 429 11.66 9.34 -17.60
CA CYS A 429 11.43 8.68 -18.88
C CYS A 429 11.24 9.65 -20.06
N GLU A 430 11.86 10.83 -20.05
CA GLU A 430 11.84 11.71 -21.22
C GLU A 430 12.97 11.30 -22.16
N PHE A 431 12.74 10.26 -22.96
CA PHE A 431 13.59 9.90 -24.08
C PHE A 431 12.76 9.99 -25.37
N GLU A 432 12.97 11.04 -26.15
CA GLU A 432 12.31 11.20 -27.46
C GLU A 432 13.08 10.45 -28.58
N PHE A 433 14.31 9.99 -28.30
CA PHE A 433 15.30 9.67 -29.33
C PHE A 433 15.80 8.23 -29.38
N LEU A 434 15.35 7.34 -28.49
CA LEU A 434 15.69 5.94 -28.63
C LEU A 434 14.64 5.28 -29.51
N ASN A 435 15.03 4.92 -30.74
CA ASN A 435 14.45 3.83 -31.52
C ASN A 435 14.62 2.52 -30.73
N LEU A 436 13.97 2.44 -29.58
CA LEU A 436 13.93 1.24 -28.77
C LEU A 436 13.23 0.18 -29.61
N LYS A 437 13.97 -0.84 -30.01
CA LYS A 437 13.42 -2.10 -30.54
C LYS A 437 12.75 -2.89 -29.40
N ALA A 438 11.99 -2.20 -28.55
CA ALA A 438 11.26 -2.77 -27.43
C ALA A 438 9.82 -3.06 -27.86
N PRO A 439 9.21 -4.15 -27.35
CA PRO A 439 7.79 -4.40 -27.55
C PRO A 439 6.93 -3.20 -27.13
N LEU A 440 5.87 -2.93 -27.90
CA LEU A 440 4.95 -1.80 -27.69
C LEU A 440 4.41 -1.72 -26.25
N PHE A 441 4.23 -2.87 -25.60
CA PHE A 441 3.82 -2.92 -24.20
C PHE A 441 4.78 -2.18 -23.25
N TYR A 442 6.10 -2.35 -23.39
CA TYR A 442 7.06 -1.68 -22.52
C TYR A 442 7.19 -0.18 -22.86
N ILE A 443 6.94 0.18 -24.12
CA ILE A 443 6.83 1.58 -24.55
C ILE A 443 5.62 2.24 -23.89
N GLU A 444 4.47 1.56 -23.82
CA GLU A 444 3.30 2.04 -23.08
C GLU A 444 3.58 2.17 -21.58
N VAL A 445 4.28 1.22 -20.97
CA VAL A 445 4.67 1.29 -19.55
C VAL A 445 5.50 2.54 -19.28
N SER A 446 6.53 2.76 -20.09
CA SER A 446 7.42 3.92 -19.98
C SER A 446 6.66 5.23 -20.20
N SER A 447 5.75 5.25 -21.18
CA SER A 447 4.93 6.43 -21.50
C SER A 447 3.95 6.76 -20.37
N ALA A 448 3.30 5.75 -19.79
CA ALA A 448 2.42 5.92 -18.64
C ALA A 448 3.19 6.44 -17.42
N TRP A 449 4.40 5.94 -17.21
CA TRP A 449 5.27 6.42 -16.15
C TRP A 449 5.75 7.85 -16.35
N LYS A 450 6.17 8.22 -17.56
CA LYS A 450 6.50 9.61 -17.94
C LYS A 450 5.34 10.55 -17.59
N ARG A 451 4.11 10.18 -17.97
CA ARG A 451 2.89 10.95 -17.68
C ARG A 451 2.65 11.06 -16.16
N PHE A 452 2.81 9.97 -15.42
CA PHE A 452 2.63 9.97 -13.97
C PHE A 452 3.67 10.83 -13.24
N LYS A 453 4.96 10.65 -13.55
CA LYS A 453 6.06 11.43 -12.97
C LYS A 453 5.97 12.91 -13.34
N GLY A 454 5.47 13.24 -14.53
CA GLY A 454 5.25 14.62 -14.98
C GLY A 454 4.29 15.42 -14.10
N ILE A 455 3.44 14.76 -13.29
CA ILE A 455 2.55 15.41 -12.32
C ILE A 455 3.36 15.95 -11.12
N PHE A 456 4.47 15.31 -10.78
CA PHE A 456 5.26 15.63 -9.58
C PHE A 456 6.43 16.54 -9.92
N ILE A 457 6.37 17.79 -9.50
CA ILE A 457 7.47 18.77 -9.64
C ILE A 457 8.29 18.76 -8.32
N PRO A 458 9.63 18.69 -8.37
CA PRO A 458 10.47 18.80 -7.18
C PRO A 458 10.21 20.14 -6.47
N LEU A 459 9.83 20.08 -5.19
CA LEU A 459 9.40 21.27 -4.43
C LEU A 459 10.52 21.96 -3.62
N ASN A 460 11.65 21.30 -3.42
CA ASN A 460 12.74 21.82 -2.59
C ASN A 460 14.08 21.20 -2.99
N ALA A 461 15.18 21.77 -2.46
CA ALA A 461 16.54 21.35 -2.75
C ALA A 461 16.80 19.86 -2.45
N PHE A 462 16.17 19.29 -1.42
CA PHE A 462 16.30 17.86 -1.11
C PHE A 462 15.68 16.98 -2.20
N HIS A 463 14.49 17.34 -2.70
CA HIS A 463 13.87 16.64 -3.83
C HIS A 463 14.69 16.81 -5.11
N VAL A 464 15.19 18.01 -5.38
CA VAL A 464 16.05 18.28 -6.55
C VAL A 464 17.33 17.43 -6.50
N ARG A 465 18.03 17.36 -5.37
CA ARG A 465 19.26 16.53 -5.25
C ARG A 465 19.00 15.04 -5.54
N LYS A 466 17.79 14.56 -5.27
CA LYS A 466 17.38 13.17 -5.53
C LYS A 466 16.84 12.93 -6.94
N GLU A 467 16.79 13.96 -7.79
CA GLU A 467 16.41 13.78 -9.18
C GLU A 467 17.50 13.04 -9.96
N PHE A 468 17.06 12.13 -10.82
CA PHE A 468 17.91 11.43 -11.76
C PHE A 468 18.36 12.41 -12.85
N ILE A 469 19.64 12.44 -13.20
CA ILE A 469 20.18 13.41 -14.16
C ILE A 469 19.70 13.08 -15.58
N TRP A 470 19.73 11.81 -15.93
CA TRP A 470 19.53 11.36 -17.31
C TRP A 470 18.05 11.27 -17.69
N PHE A 471 17.71 11.59 -18.93
CA PHE A 471 16.32 11.53 -19.43
C PHE A 471 15.31 12.31 -18.56
N ASN A 472 15.78 13.40 -17.96
CA ASN A 472 14.99 14.25 -17.08
C ASN A 472 14.47 15.48 -17.86
N PRO A 473 13.14 15.72 -17.90
CA PRO A 473 12.57 16.85 -18.61
C PRO A 473 12.88 18.21 -18.03
N PHE A 474 13.40 18.26 -16.81
CA PHE A 474 13.85 19.51 -16.20
C PHE A 474 15.32 19.80 -16.50
N ILE A 475 16.09 18.83 -16.99
CA ILE A 475 17.53 18.96 -17.23
C ILE A 475 17.78 18.83 -18.74
N LYS A 476 17.75 19.97 -19.42
CA LYS A 476 17.83 20.03 -20.88
C LYS A 476 19.05 20.82 -21.36
N VAL A 477 19.77 20.24 -22.31
CA VAL A 477 20.79 20.93 -23.12
C VAL A 477 20.24 21.00 -24.54
N ASP A 478 20.25 22.19 -25.13
CA ASP A 478 19.66 22.45 -26.45
C ASP A 478 18.21 21.94 -26.60
N ARG A 479 17.40 22.16 -25.54
CA ARG A 479 15.99 21.72 -25.44
C ARG A 479 15.76 20.20 -25.41
N THR A 480 16.82 19.41 -25.36
CA THR A 480 16.75 17.94 -25.28
C THR A 480 17.23 17.44 -23.93
N SER A 481 16.58 16.41 -23.40
CA SER A 481 17.05 15.73 -22.19
C SER A 481 18.40 15.07 -22.45
N ILE A 482 19.27 15.08 -21.44
CA ILE A 482 20.66 14.64 -21.61
C ILE A 482 20.84 13.15 -21.27
N PHE A 483 21.81 12.52 -21.95
CA PHE A 483 22.34 11.22 -21.58
C PHE A 483 23.81 11.07 -22.00
N TYR A 484 24.72 11.09 -21.03
CA TYR A 484 26.15 10.83 -21.27
C TYR A 484 26.52 9.42 -20.81
N ARG A 485 26.63 8.51 -21.78
CA ARG A 485 26.88 7.08 -21.52
C ARG A 485 28.13 6.82 -20.69
N SER A 486 29.23 7.55 -20.92
CA SER A 486 30.47 7.40 -20.16
C SER A 486 30.31 7.72 -18.68
N TRP A 487 29.57 8.79 -18.35
CA TRP A 487 29.27 9.19 -16.97
C TRP A 487 28.37 8.17 -16.28
N TYR A 488 27.32 7.74 -17.00
CA TYR A 488 26.43 6.70 -16.55
C TYR A 488 27.19 5.38 -16.26
N MET A 489 28.10 4.95 -17.13
CA MET A 489 28.87 3.72 -16.86
C MET A 489 29.82 3.84 -15.65
N LYS A 490 30.17 5.07 -15.22
CA LYS A 490 30.98 5.34 -14.02
C LYS A 490 30.14 5.54 -12.74
N GLY A 491 28.83 5.32 -12.80
CA GLY A 491 27.97 5.35 -11.62
C GLY A 491 27.34 6.70 -11.30
N ILE A 492 27.49 7.71 -12.17
CA ILE A 492 26.76 8.99 -12.00
C ILE A 492 25.30 8.78 -12.39
N ARG A 493 24.38 9.02 -11.46
CA ARG A 493 22.93 8.76 -11.59
C ARG A 493 22.09 9.97 -11.21
N PHE A 494 22.34 10.54 -10.03
CA PHE A 494 21.52 11.58 -9.40
C PHE A 494 22.26 12.91 -9.34
N ILE A 495 21.52 14.02 -9.19
CA ILE A 495 22.14 15.34 -8.96
C ILE A 495 23.07 15.29 -7.74
N ASN A 496 22.72 14.53 -6.71
CA ASN A 496 23.56 14.31 -5.53
C ASN A 496 24.96 13.73 -5.81
N ASP A 497 25.17 13.09 -6.97
CA ASP A 497 26.47 12.52 -7.33
C ASP A 497 27.49 13.60 -7.74
N ILE A 498 26.99 14.74 -8.22
CA ILE A 498 27.78 15.86 -8.77
C ILE A 498 27.75 17.13 -7.90
N VAL A 499 27.14 17.07 -6.72
CA VAL A 499 27.17 18.14 -5.71
C VAL A 499 27.80 17.63 -4.40
N ASP A 500 28.29 18.54 -3.57
CA ASP A 500 28.78 18.25 -2.23
C ASP A 500 27.66 18.25 -1.17
N ASP A 501 28.02 18.03 0.10
CA ASP A 501 27.07 17.99 1.21
C ASP A 501 26.34 19.33 1.42
N LYS A 502 26.99 20.44 1.06
CA LYS A 502 26.41 21.80 1.11
C LYS A 502 25.48 22.06 -0.07
N GLY A 503 25.56 21.25 -1.13
CA GLY A 503 24.78 21.38 -2.37
C GLY A 503 25.49 22.19 -3.45
N GLU A 504 26.76 22.48 -3.27
CA GLU A 504 27.58 23.14 -4.28
C GLU A 504 28.08 22.11 -5.29
N PHE A 505 28.07 22.47 -6.57
CA PHE A 505 28.53 21.56 -7.61
C PHE A 505 30.02 21.29 -7.51
N LEU A 506 30.42 20.02 -7.57
CA LEU A 506 31.81 19.60 -7.60
C LEU A 506 32.58 20.26 -8.75
N SER A 507 33.87 20.53 -8.54
CA SER A 507 34.75 21.07 -9.57
C SER A 507 35.03 20.03 -10.66
N HIS A 508 35.50 20.49 -11.82
CA HIS A 508 35.90 19.61 -12.92
C HIS A 508 36.90 18.54 -12.49
N ASP A 509 37.95 18.96 -11.78
CA ASP A 509 38.99 18.05 -11.31
C ASP A 509 38.48 17.08 -10.24
N ALA A 510 37.55 17.54 -9.39
CA ALA A 510 36.91 16.69 -8.38
C ALA A 510 36.05 15.59 -9.01
N ILE A 511 35.27 15.90 -10.06
CA ILE A 511 34.46 14.91 -10.79
C ILE A 511 35.35 13.90 -11.52
N ASN A 512 36.35 14.38 -12.27
CA ASN A 512 37.28 13.51 -12.99
C ASN A 512 38.03 12.58 -12.04
N LYS A 513 38.49 13.09 -10.89
CA LYS A 513 39.16 12.29 -9.86
C LYS A 513 38.22 11.30 -9.18
N LYS A 514 37.01 11.73 -8.78
CA LYS A 514 36.04 10.90 -8.05
C LYS A 514 35.55 9.71 -8.88
N TYR A 515 35.27 9.93 -10.17
CA TYR A 515 34.67 8.93 -11.04
C TYR A 515 35.65 8.30 -12.05
N ASN A 516 36.92 8.68 -12.02
CA ASN A 516 37.93 8.30 -13.00
C ASN A 516 37.40 8.50 -14.43
N LEU A 517 36.99 9.74 -14.70
CA LEU A 517 36.49 10.23 -15.98
C LEU A 517 37.54 11.15 -16.63
N ASN A 518 37.45 11.30 -17.94
CA ASN A 518 38.18 12.30 -18.70
C ASN A 518 37.16 13.15 -19.46
N VAL A 519 36.39 13.94 -18.70
CA VAL A 519 35.27 14.75 -19.23
C VAL A 519 35.68 16.20 -19.35
N THR A 520 35.14 16.90 -20.34
CA THR A 520 35.54 18.29 -20.59
C THR A 520 34.88 19.23 -19.59
N PHE A 521 35.52 20.38 -19.35
CA PHE A 521 34.92 21.46 -18.57
C PHE A 521 33.55 21.88 -19.14
N VAL A 522 33.41 21.86 -20.47
CA VAL A 522 32.17 22.24 -21.18
C VAL A 522 31.02 21.28 -20.86
N ASP A 523 31.27 19.96 -20.80
CA ASP A 523 30.24 18.97 -20.46
C ASP A 523 29.69 19.19 -19.04
N ILE A 524 30.60 19.44 -18.09
CA ILE A 524 30.25 19.72 -16.69
C ILE A 524 29.47 21.02 -16.58
N LEU A 525 29.93 22.08 -17.26
CA LEU A 525 29.25 23.37 -17.26
C LEU A 525 27.85 23.26 -17.89
N SER A 526 27.70 22.50 -18.97
CA SER A 526 26.42 22.27 -19.64
C SER A 526 25.40 21.62 -18.70
N ILE A 527 25.80 20.60 -17.93
CA ILE A 527 24.92 19.98 -16.92
C ILE A 527 24.57 20.97 -15.81
N LYS A 528 25.56 21.72 -15.30
CA LYS A 528 25.33 22.73 -14.23
C LYS A 528 24.35 23.81 -14.64
N LEU A 529 24.38 24.23 -15.91
CA LEU A 529 23.46 25.22 -16.47
C LEU A 529 22.09 24.62 -16.80
N ALA A 530 22.03 23.34 -17.16
CA ALA A 530 20.79 22.65 -17.46
C ALA A 530 19.94 22.33 -16.23
N ILE A 531 20.55 22.26 -15.03
CA ILE A 531 19.82 22.05 -13.77
C ILE A 531 19.17 23.37 -13.34
N PRO A 532 17.83 23.43 -13.20
CA PRO A 532 17.14 24.65 -12.76
C PRO A 532 17.65 25.10 -11.38
N ARG A 533 17.88 26.40 -11.23
CA ARG A 533 18.38 27.00 -9.98
C ARG A 533 17.27 27.47 -9.04
N ASP A 534 16.04 27.59 -9.55
CA ASP A 534 14.85 28.07 -8.85
C ASP A 534 13.89 26.92 -8.52
#